data_AF-A0A963CQL1-F1
#
_entry.id   AF-A0A963CQL1-F1
#
_cell.length_a   1.000
_cell.length_b   1.000
_cell.length_c   1.000
_cell.angle_alpha   90.00
_cell.angle_beta   90.00
_cell.angle_gamma   90.00
#
_symmetry.space_group_name_H-M   'P 1'
#
loop_
_entity.id
_entity.type
_entity.pdbx_description
1 polymer ?
#
loop_
_entity_poly.entity_id
_entity_poly.type
_entity_poly.pdbx_seq_one_letter_code
_entity_poly.pdbx_strand_id
1 'polypeptide(L)' 'MKFEGTERYVATEDLQMAVNAAITLQRPLLIKGEPGTGKTMLAEEVAAALGKPILSWHIKSTTK' A
#
# COMPACT_ATOMS: atom_id res chain seq x y z
N MET A 1 -3.73 -14.78 -4.68
CA MET A 1 -3.62 -13.45 -5.32
C MET A 1 -2.24 -12.91 -5.00
N LYS A 2 -1.46 -12.51 -6.02
CA LYS A 2 -0.07 -12.06 -5.87
C LYS A 2 0.07 -10.68 -6.52
N PHE A 3 0.61 -9.72 -5.79
CA PHE A 3 1.00 -8.39 -6.25
C PHE A 3 2.43 -8.47 -6.80
N GLU A 4 2.61 -8.05 -8.06
CA GLU A 4 3.90 -8.10 -8.77
C GLU A 4 4.42 -6.70 -9.13
N GLY A 5 3.78 -5.64 -8.61
CA GLY A 5 4.02 -4.25 -9.00
C GLY A 5 3.04 -3.77 -10.07
N THR A 6 3.22 -2.52 -10.52
CA THR A 6 2.42 -1.92 -11.60
C THR A 6 3.32 -1.09 -12.52
N GLU A 7 2.84 -0.74 -13.71
CA GLU A 7 3.60 0.07 -14.69
C GLU A 7 4.07 1.42 -14.13
N ARG A 8 3.42 1.93 -13.08
CA ARG A 8 3.69 3.26 -12.49
C ARG A 8 4.43 3.19 -11.16
N TYR A 9 4.61 2.01 -10.58
CA TYR A 9 5.22 1.87 -9.26
C TYR A 9 6.21 0.71 -9.22
N VAL A 10 7.49 1.07 -9.16
CA VAL A 10 8.59 0.12 -8.94
C VAL A 10 8.63 -0.22 -7.45
N ALA A 11 7.86 -1.23 -7.05
CA ALA A 11 7.97 -1.80 -5.72
C ALA A 11 9.28 -2.59 -5.62
N THR A 12 10.05 -2.37 -4.55
CA THR A 12 11.16 -3.27 -4.22
C THR A 12 10.63 -4.67 -3.95
N GLU A 13 11.47 -5.70 -4.15
CA GLU A 13 11.10 -7.10 -3.87
C GLU A 13 10.59 -7.27 -2.43
N ASP A 14 11.23 -6.61 -1.46
CA ASP A 14 10.82 -6.61 -0.06
C ASP A 14 9.40 -6.08 0.15
N LEU A 15 9.04 -5.01 -0.57
CA LEU A 15 7.72 -4.40 -0.47
C LEU A 15 6.65 -5.30 -1.07
N GLN A 16 6.94 -5.92 -2.22
CA GLN A 16 6.06 -6.90 -2.83
C GLN A 16 5.84 -8.09 -1.90
N MET A 17 6.91 -8.61 -1.28
CA MET A 17 6.83 -9.69 -0.32
C MET A 17 5.95 -9.33 0.88
N ALA A 18 6.14 -8.13 1.47
CA ALA A 18 5.34 -7.66 2.59
C ALA A 18 3.84 -7.55 2.25
N VAL A 19 3.51 -7.01 1.06
CA VAL A 19 2.13 -6.92 0.58
C VAL A 19 1.52 -8.30 0.38
N ASN A 20 2.24 -9.21 -0.29
CA ASN A 20 1.77 -10.57 -0.54
C ASN A 20 1.58 -11.38 0.74
N ALA A 21 2.47 -11.21 1.72
CA ALA A 21 2.35 -11.82 3.04
C ALA A 21 1.10 -11.30 3.77
N ALA A 22 0.87 -9.98 3.79
CA ALA A 22 -0.30 -9.39 4.42
C ALA A 22 -1.63 -9.88 3.81
N ILE A 23 -1.69 -9.97 2.48
CA ILE A 23 -2.85 -10.52 1.75
C ILE A 23 -3.07 -11.99 2.14
N THR A 24 -2.02 -12.79 2.08
CA THR A 24 -2.10 -14.25 2.33
C THR A 24 -2.50 -14.55 3.78
N LEU A 25 -1.96 -13.81 4.73
CA LEU A 25 -2.24 -13.97 6.15
C LEU A 25 -3.52 -13.27 6.61
N GLN A 26 -4.16 -12.48 5.73
CA GLN A 26 -5.27 -11.60 6.06
C GLN A 26 -4.96 -10.71 7.29
N ARG A 27 -3.73 -10.19 7.34
CA ARG A 27 -3.24 -9.34 8.41
C ARG A 27 -3.08 -7.90 7.90
N PRO A 28 -3.39 -6.88 8.72
CA PRO A 28 -3.13 -5.49 8.35
C PRO A 28 -1.64 -5.23 8.08
N LEU A 29 -1.35 -4.37 7.12
CA LEU A 29 0.01 -3.94 6.77
C LEU A 29 0.17 -2.43 7.06
N LEU A 30 1.14 -2.08 7.90
CA LEU A 30 1.51 -0.70 8.19
C LEU A 30 2.81 -0.35 7.48
N ILE A 31 2.74 0.60 6.53
CA ILE A 31 3.91 1.08 5.80
C ILE A 31 4.44 2.37 6.45
N LYS A 32 5.73 2.38 6.78
CA LYS A 32 6.45 3.55 7.30
C LYS A 32 7.52 3.99 6.30
N GLY A 33 7.88 5.28 6.32
CA GLY A 33 8.98 5.82 5.51
C GLY A 33 8.94 7.34 5.44
N GLU A 34 9.96 7.96 4.86
CA GLU A 34 10.08 9.41 4.74
C GLU A 34 8.97 10.04 3.87
N PRO A 35 8.54 11.28 4.12
CA PRO A 35 7.59 11.97 3.24
C PRO A 35 8.04 11.93 1.78
N GLY A 36 7.12 11.68 0.85
CA GLY A 36 7.44 11.63 -0.60
C GLY A 36 7.89 10.27 -1.16
N THR A 37 8.05 9.23 -0.35
CA THR A 37 8.50 7.89 -0.84
C THR A 37 7.40 7.02 -1.47
N GLY A 38 6.34 7.62 -2.00
CA GLY A 38 5.29 6.89 -2.73
C GLY A 38 4.37 5.97 -1.90
N LYS A 39 4.26 6.16 -0.58
CA LYS A 39 3.39 5.34 0.29
C LYS A 39 1.91 5.38 -0.09
N THR A 40 1.40 6.56 -0.43
CA THR A 40 0.00 6.72 -0.86
C THR A 40 -0.23 6.02 -2.20
N MET A 41 0.71 6.21 -3.14
CA MET A 41 0.67 5.56 -4.45
C MET A 41 0.68 4.03 -4.33
N LEU A 42 1.48 3.45 -3.43
CA LEU A 42 1.45 2.02 -3.16
C LEU A 42 0.04 1.51 -2.82
N ALA A 43 -0.69 2.22 -1.96
CA ALA A 43 -2.05 1.80 -1.58
C ALA A 43 -3.00 1.82 -2.79
N GLU A 44 -2.89 2.83 -3.64
CA GLU A 44 -3.67 2.97 -4.89
C GLU A 44 -3.37 1.83 -5.86
N GLU A 45 -2.09 1.55 -6.10
CA GLU A 45 -1.63 0.52 -7.03
C GLU A 45 -1.97 -0.90 -6.52
N VAL A 46 -1.86 -1.15 -5.22
CA VAL A 46 -2.30 -2.42 -4.61
C VAL A 46 -3.82 -2.60 -4.75
N ALA A 47 -4.61 -1.56 -4.50
CA ALA A 47 -6.06 -1.63 -4.66
C ALA A 47 -6.45 -1.90 -6.13
N ALA A 48 -5.81 -1.22 -7.08
CA ALA A 48 -6.01 -1.42 -8.51
C ALA A 48 -5.64 -2.84 -8.95
N ALA A 49 -4.47 -3.35 -8.55
CA ALA A 49 -4.01 -4.70 -8.86
C ALA A 49 -4.93 -5.79 -8.27
N LEU A 50 -5.57 -5.52 -7.14
CA LEU A 50 -6.53 -6.45 -6.52
C LEU A 50 -7.97 -6.25 -7.00
N GLY A 51 -8.25 -5.26 -7.86
CA GLY A 51 -9.60 -4.91 -8.27
C GLY A 51 -10.52 -4.54 -7.11
N LYS A 52 -9.97 -3.89 -6.08
CA LYS A 52 -10.70 -3.53 -4.84
C LYS A 52 -10.89 -2.01 -4.75
N PRO A 53 -11.98 -1.55 -4.12
CA PRO A 53 -12.12 -0.13 -3.80
C PRO A 53 -11.05 0.30 -2.80
N ILE A 54 -10.50 1.50 -2.98
CA ILE A 54 -9.63 2.15 -2.00
C ILE A 54 -10.46 3.05 -1.09
N LEU A 55 -10.32 2.87 0.22
CA LEU A 55 -10.91 3.73 1.23
C LEU A 55 -9.81 4.62 1.80
N SER A 56 -9.87 5.92 1.52
CA SER A 56 -8.91 6.89 2.01
C SER A 56 -9.47 7.65 3.21
N TRP A 57 -8.67 7.74 4.28
CA TRP A 57 -9.00 8.55 5.45
C TRP A 57 -7.84 9.49 5.77
N HIS A 58 -8.08 10.79 5.67
CA HIS A 58 -7.08 11.81 5.99
C HIS A 58 -7.13 12.13 7.48
N ILE A 59 -6.12 11.71 8.23
CA ILE A 59 -6.01 11.99 9.67
C ILE A 59 -5.24 13.29 9.86
N LYS A 60 -5.87 14.29 10.48
CA LYS A 60 -5.22 15.53 10.94
C LYS A 60 -5.46 15.68 12.44
N SER A 61 -4.41 15.95 13.20
CA SER A 61 -4.57 16.35 14.61
C SER A 61 -5.08 17.79 14.62
N THR A 62 -6.35 17.98 14.94
CA THR A 62 -6.93 19.31 15.15
C THR A 62 -6.98 19.57 16.65
N THR A 63 -6.06 20.37 17.17
CA THR A 63 -6.21 20.97 18.51
C THR A 63 -7.12 22.18 18.35
N LYS A 64 -8.20 22.28 19.16
CA LYS A 64 -8.98 23.51 19.33
C LYS A 64 -8.40 24.33 20.47
#